data_AF-A0A962WWJ9-F1
#
_entry.id   AF-A0A962WWJ9-F1
#
_cell.length_a   1.000
_cell.length_b   1.000
_cell.length_c   1.000
_cell.angle_alpha   90.00
_cell.angle_beta   90.00
_cell.angle_gamma   90.00
#
_symmetry.space_group_name_H-M   'P 1'
#
loop_
_entity.id
_entity.type
_entity.pdbx_description
1 polymer ?
#
loop_
_entity_poly.entity_id
_entity_poly.type
_entity_poly.pdbx_seq_one_letter_code
_entity_poly.pdbx_strand_id
1 'polypeptide(L)'
;MKSKLTVSERLMNLFELMGRARVRQELLKMNPRLLVDLGYSLPLLKSGVSAWPWRAEDDYLQPPLSFDNRPQAQTLAQPAPLPRVA
;
A
#
# COMPACT_ATOMS: atom_id res chain seq x y z
N MET A 1 2.88 23.73 -24.78
CA MET A 1 1.63 24.42 -24.35
C MET A 1 1.54 24.31 -22.83
N LYS A 2 1.56 25.43 -22.09
CA LYS A 2 1.46 25.41 -20.62
C LYS A 2 -0.01 25.59 -20.25
N SER A 3 -0.71 24.50 -19.93
CA SER A 3 -2.07 24.55 -19.42
C SER A 3 -2.09 25.45 -18.18
N LYS A 4 -2.86 26.53 -18.19
CA LYS A 4 -3.01 27.41 -17.02
C LYS A 4 -3.75 26.62 -15.96
N LEU A 5 -2.99 26.09 -14.99
CA LEU A 5 -3.56 25.43 -13.81
C LEU A 5 -4.62 26.36 -13.20
N THR A 6 -5.85 25.88 -13.15
CA THR A 6 -6.99 26.58 -12.60
C THR A 6 -6.75 26.90 -11.14
N VAL A 7 -7.42 27.92 -10.62
CA VAL A 7 -7.33 28.27 -9.19
C VAL A 7 -7.71 27.07 -8.32
N SER A 8 -8.73 26.31 -8.72
CA SER A 8 -9.15 25.08 -8.04
C SER A 8 -8.02 24.05 -7.95
N GLU A 9 -7.37 23.73 -9.07
CA GLU A 9 -6.25 22.77 -9.08
C GLU A 9 -5.07 23.23 -8.22
N ARG A 10 -4.78 24.53 -8.20
CA ARG A 10 -3.73 25.09 -7.32
C ARG A 10 -4.09 24.95 -5.85
N LEU A 11 -5.35 25.18 -5.50
CA LEU A 11 -5.83 25.02 -4.12
C LEU A 11 -5.78 23.55 -3.70
N MET A 12 -6.22 22.62 -4.56
CA MET A 12 -6.14 21.18 -4.28
C MET A 12 -4.69 20.74 -4.07
N ASN A 13 -3.77 21.16 -4.94
CA ASN A 13 -2.34 20.89 -4.78
C ASN A 13 -1.77 21.47 -3.48
N LEU A 14 -2.21 22.66 -3.08
CA LEU A 14 -1.79 23.27 -1.83
C LEU A 14 -2.29 22.47 -0.62
N PHE A 15 -3.56 22.06 -0.63
CA PHE A 15 -4.12 21.23 0.44
C PHE A 15 -3.43 19.87 0.55
N GLU A 16 -3.13 19.23 -0.58
CA GLU A 16 -2.34 18.00 -0.57
C GLU A 16 -0.95 18.22 0.03
N LEU A 17 -0.26 19.28 -0.39
CA LEU A 17 1.07 19.60 0.12
C LEU A 17 1.04 19.85 1.63
N MET A 18 0.07 20.61 2.12
CA MET A 18 -0.14 20.86 3.54
C MET A 18 -0.49 19.58 4.30
N GLY A 19 -1.36 18.74 3.74
CA GLY A 19 -1.72 17.45 4.31
C GLY A 19 -0.50 16.54 4.48
N ARG A 20 0.31 16.39 3.42
CA ARG A 20 1.56 15.63 3.48
C ARG A 20 2.52 16.24 4.50
N ALA A 21 2.72 17.55 4.49
CA ALA A 21 3.58 18.22 5.47
C ALA A 21 3.16 17.94 6.92
N ARG A 22 1.86 17.93 7.20
CA ARG A 22 1.32 17.62 8.52
C ARG A 22 1.54 16.15 8.89
N VAL A 23 1.22 15.22 8.00
CA VAL A 23 1.43 13.78 8.22
C VAL A 23 2.91 13.49 8.52
N ARG A 24 3.84 14.10 7.78
CA ARG A 24 5.28 14.01 8.04
C ARG A 24 5.64 14.39 9.46
N GLN A 25 5.09 15.51 9.96
CA GLN A 25 5.36 15.98 11.31
C GLN A 25 4.89 15.00 12.38
N GLU A 26 3.74 14.34 12.17
CA GLU A 26 3.26 13.32 13.10
C GLU A 26 4.08 12.04 13.01
N LEU A 27 4.43 11.57 11.80
CA LEU A 27 5.29 10.41 11.62
C LEU A 27 6.69 10.61 12.25
N LEU A 28 7.27 11.81 12.14
CA LEU A 28 8.57 12.13 12.75
C LEU A 28 8.56 12.12 14.29
N LYS A 29 7.40 12.22 14.94
CA LYS A 29 7.27 12.07 16.40
C LYS A 29 7.16 10.62 16.83
N MET A 30 6.87 9.71 15.90
CA MET A 30 6.69 8.29 16.17
C MET A 30 8.04 7.59 16.41
N ASN A 31 8.03 6.47 17.13
CA ASN A 31 9.21 5.66 17.35
C ASN A 31 9.74 5.09 16.00
N PRO A 32 11.07 5.17 15.72
CA PRO A 32 11.65 4.61 14.51
C PRO A 32 11.31 3.15 14.22
N ARG A 33 11.18 2.31 15.27
CA ARG A 33 10.79 0.90 15.09
C ARG A 33 9.39 0.77 14.50
N LEU A 34 8.44 1.50 15.07
CA LEU A 34 7.05 1.50 14.57
C LEU A 34 6.94 2.08 13.16
N LEU A 35 7.78 3.06 12.81
CA LEU A 35 7.83 3.56 11.42
C LEU A 35 8.22 2.46 10.44
N VAL A 36 9.25 1.67 10.77
CA VAL A 36 9.69 0.55 9.94
C VAL A 36 8.62 -0.54 9.87
N ASP A 37 8.00 -0.89 11.00
CA ASP A 37 6.91 -1.88 11.06
C ASP A 37 5.69 -1.47 10.20
N LEU A 38 5.44 -0.16 10.09
CA LEU A 38 4.40 0.39 9.24
C LEU A 38 4.81 0.52 7.77
N GLY A 39 6.07 0.24 7.41
CA GLY A 39 6.59 0.37 6.05
C GLY A 39 7.08 1.78 5.68
N TYR A 40 7.40 2.63 6.65
CA TYR A 40 7.92 3.98 6.41
C TYR A 40 9.44 4.07 6.61
N SER A 41 10.08 4.86 5.76
CA SER A 41 11.51 5.12 5.79
C SER A 41 11.81 6.44 6.49
N LEU A 42 12.45 6.37 7.67
CA LEU A 42 12.92 7.54 8.41
C LEU A 42 13.84 8.48 7.58
N PRO A 43 14.82 8.00 6.79
CA PRO A 43 15.63 8.89 5.96
C PRO A 43 14.80 9.61 4.90
N LEU A 44 13.81 8.96 4.29
CA LEU A 44 12.89 9.61 3.35
C LEU A 44 12.03 10.67 4.05
N LEU A 45 11.48 10.36 5.24
CA LEU A 45 10.77 11.34 6.05
C LEU A 45 11.65 12.56 6.37
N LYS A 46 12.93 12.37 6.69
CA LYS A 46 13.84 13.49 6.96
C LYS A 46 14.09 14.37 5.72
N SER A 47 14.16 13.80 4.53
CA SER A 47 14.39 14.53 3.28
C SER A 47 13.28 15.52 2.88
N GLY A 48 12.07 15.37 3.44
CA GLY A 48 10.98 16.34 3.25
C GLY A 48 9.83 15.83 2.39
N VAL A 49 8.86 16.70 2.12
CA VAL A 49 7.62 16.36 1.37
C VAL A 49 7.88 16.01 -0.10
N SER A 50 9.02 16.44 -0.65
CA SER A 50 9.45 16.08 -2.01
C SER A 50 9.72 14.59 -2.19
N ALA A 51 10.06 13.87 -1.11
CA ALA A 51 10.29 12.43 -1.14
C ALA A 51 9.05 11.59 -0.80
N TRP A 52 7.87 12.21 -0.86
CA TRP A 52 6.61 11.46 -0.82
C TRP A 52 6.65 10.37 -1.90
N PRO A 53 6.29 9.12 -1.59
CA PRO A 53 5.47 8.66 -0.45
C PRO A 53 6.22 8.13 0.80
N TRP A 54 7.52 8.35 0.96
CA TRP A 54 8.34 7.93 2.11
C TRP A 54 8.30 6.44 2.47
N ARG A 55 7.86 5.58 1.54
CA ARG A 55 7.94 4.11 1.69
C ARG A 55 9.32 3.63 1.30
N ALA A 56 9.80 2.58 1.95
CA ALA A 56 10.98 1.87 1.45
C ALA A 56 10.60 1.11 0.17
N GLU A 57 11.44 1.16 -0.86
CA GLU A 57 11.20 0.55 -2.17
C GLU A 57 10.86 -0.95 -2.09
N ASP A 58 11.32 -1.64 -1.04
CA ASP A 58 11.07 -3.08 -0.84
C ASP A 58 9.61 -3.41 -0.48
N ASP A 59 8.80 -2.44 -0.07
CA ASP A 59 7.40 -2.66 0.35
C ASP A 59 6.40 -2.55 -0.82
N TYR A 60 6.87 -2.18 -2.02
CA TYR A 60 6.04 -2.17 -3.24
C TYR A 60 5.93 -3.53 -3.92
N LEU A 61 6.69 -4.52 -3.48
CA LEU A 61 6.70 -5.86 -4.08
C LEU A 61 5.62 -6.79 -3.52
N GLN A 62 4.70 -6.31 -2.69
CA GLN A 62 3.45 -7.05 -2.50
C GLN A 62 2.55 -6.84 -3.72
N PRO A 63 2.38 -7.85 -4.60
CA PRO A 63 1.32 -7.80 -5.60
C PRO A 63 -0.01 -7.55 -4.87
N PRO A 64 -0.98 -6.86 -5.52
CA PRO A 64 -2.29 -6.68 -4.93
C PRO A 64 -2.79 -8.04 -4.44
N LEU A 65 -3.26 -8.10 -3.19
CA LEU A 65 -3.94 -9.27 -2.64
C LEU A 65 -5.04 -9.65 -3.64
N SER A 66 -4.71 -10.61 -4.49
CA SER A 66 -5.64 -11.15 -5.45
C SER A 66 -6.57 -11.99 -4.59
N PHE A 67 -7.71 -11.40 -4.22
CA PHE A 67 -8.83 -12.15 -3.69
C PHE A 67 -9.36 -13.00 -4.85
N ASP A 68 -8.63 -14.06 -5.18
CA ASP A 68 -9.12 -15.11 -6.04
C ASP A 68 -10.36 -15.67 -5.33
N ASN A 69 -11.52 -15.21 -5.78
CA ASN A 69 -12.83 -15.67 -5.34
C ASN A 69 -13.07 -17.04 -5.99
N ARG A 70 -12.15 -17.99 -5.77
CA ARG A 70 -12.30 -19.37 -6.22
C ARG A 70 -13.41 -19.95 -5.36
N PRO A 71 -14.60 -20.27 -5.90
CA PRO A 71 -15.54 -21.05 -5.15
C PRO A 71 -14.82 -22.36 -4.81
N GLN A 72 -14.63 -22.61 -3.52
CA GLN A 72 -14.31 -23.95 -3.06
C GLN A 72 -15.55 -24.78 -3.38
N ALA A 73 -15.60 -25.31 -4.60
CA ALA A 73 -16.38 -26.48 -4.90
C ALA A 73 -15.84 -27.56 -3.96
N GLN A 74 -16.48 -27.67 -2.82
CA GLN A 74 -16.38 -28.78 -1.90
C GLN A 74 -16.57 -30.02 -2.77
N THR A 75 -15.45 -30.64 -3.14
CA THR A 75 -15.45 -31.96 -3.74
C THR A 75 -15.78 -32.90 -2.61
N LEU A 76 -17.06 -32.91 -2.25
CA LEU A 76 -17.65 -33.82 -1.31
C LEU A 76 -17.59 -35.20 -1.95
N ALA A 77 -16.69 -36.04 -1.44
CA ALA A 77 -16.76 -37.49 -1.44
C ALA A 77 -16.95 -38.22 -2.79
N GLN A 78 -15.83 -38.65 -3.37
CA GLN A 78 -15.76 -39.99 -3.97
C GLN A 78 -14.59 -40.74 -3.33
N PRO A 79 -14.82 -41.66 -2.38
CA PRO A 79 -13.82 -42.66 -2.07
C PRO A 79 -13.70 -43.62 -3.27
N ALA A 80 -12.47 -43.93 -3.63
CA ALA A 80 -12.10 -44.78 -4.76
C ALA A 80 -12.94 -46.07 -4.85
N PRO A 81 -13.29 -46.54 -6.07
CA PRO A 81 -13.90 -47.85 -6.21
C PRO A 81 -12.88 -48.95 -5.82
N LEU A 82 -13.24 -49.75 -4.81
CA LEU A 82 -12.47 -50.90 -4.34
C LEU A 82 -12.45 -52.06 -5.38
N PRO A 83 -11.43 -52.94 -5.34
CA PRO A 83 -11.04 -53.82 -6.45
C PRO A 83 -12.09 -54.86 -6.82
N ARG A 84 -12.17 -55.20 -8.11
CA ARG A 84 -13.02 -56.28 -8.63
C ARG A 84 -12.53 -57.63 -8.11
N VAL A 85 -13.39 -58.32 -7.37
CA VAL A 85 -13.28 -59.76 -7.11
C VAL A 85 -13.81 -60.50 -8.34
N ALA A 86 -13.09 -61.56 -8.74
CA ALA A 86 -13.34 -62.38 -9.93
C ALA A 86 -14.66 -63.18 -9.86
#